data_AF-A0A2H3SPY9-F1
#
_entry.id   AF-A0A2H3SPY9-F1
#
_cell.length_a   1.000
_cell.length_b   1.000
_cell.length_c   1.000
_cell.angle_alpha   90.00
_cell.angle_beta   90.00
_cell.angle_gamma   90.00
#
_symmetry.space_group_name_H-M   'P 1'
#
loop_
_entity.id
_entity.type
_entity.pdbx_description
1 polymer ?
#
loop_
_entity_poly.entity_id
_entity_poly.type
_entity_poly.pdbx_seq_one_letter_code
_entity_poly.pdbx_strand_id
1 'polypeptide(L)' 'MHSLTDSAPVNKVNFIRAYAKAREAAIRKEIILSGWRFTGNWPINRHKALTHPEIQPDKETLLERF' A
#
# COMPACT_ATOMS: atom_id res chain seq x y z
N MET A 1 6.46 -34.56 24.88
CA MET A 1 6.33 -33.12 24.58
C MET A 1 7.21 -32.83 23.38
N HIS A 2 6.64 -32.73 22.18
CA HIS A 2 7.40 -32.40 20.98
C HIS A 2 7.71 -30.91 20.96
N SER A 3 8.98 -30.59 20.69
CA SER A 3 9.55 -29.24 20.65
C SER A 3 8.71 -28.28 19.82
N LEU A 4 8.25 -27.20 20.44
CA LEU A 4 7.44 -26.13 19.86
C LEU A 4 8.31 -25.03 19.19
N THR A 5 9.60 -25.25 18.96
CA THR A 5 10.51 -24.15 18.59
C THR A 5 11.68 -24.55 17.69
N ASP A 6 11.45 -25.36 16.66
CA ASP A 6 12.46 -25.60 15.61
C ASP A 6 12.07 -25.06 14.22
N SER A 7 10.80 -24.67 14.03
CA SER A 7 10.27 -24.23 12.73
C SER A 7 10.14 -22.71 12.56
N ALA A 8 10.45 -21.91 13.60
CA ALA A 8 10.36 -20.45 13.52
C ALA A 8 11.28 -19.82 12.44
N PRO A 9 12.55 -20.26 12.26
CA PRO A 9 13.40 -19.73 11.19
C PRO A 9 12.87 -20.11 9.80
N VAL A 10 12.44 -21.37 9.63
CA VAL A 10 11.91 -21.90 8.37
C VAL A 10 10.62 -21.19 7.96
N ASN A 11 9.71 -20.96 8.90
CA ASN A 11 8.44 -20.26 8.66
C ASN A 11 8.67 -18.80 8.22
N LYS A 12 9.63 -18.10 8.82
CA LYS A 12 9.99 -16.74 8.41
C LYS A 12 10.54 -16.69 7.00
N VAL A 13 11.44 -17.61 6.64
CA VAL A 13 12.01 -17.69 5.28
C VAL A 13 10.93 -18.02 4.25
N ASN A 14 10.02 -18.94 4.58
CA ASN A 14 8.89 -19.29 3.72
C ASN A 14 7.94 -18.11 3.53
N PHE A 15 7.66 -17.35 4.59
CA PHE A 15 6.85 -16.12 4.50
C PHE A 15 7.50 -15.09 3.56
N ILE A 16 8.79 -14.80 3.72
CA ILE A 16 9.49 -13.82 2.88
C ILE A 16 9.46 -14.22 1.41
N ARG A 17 9.71 -15.51 1.11
CA ARG A 17 9.65 -16.02 -0.27
C ARG A 17 8.23 -15.95 -0.85
N ALA A 18 7.22 -16.31 -0.07
CA ALA A 18 5.82 -16.23 -0.50
C ALA A 18 5.39 -14.79 -0.76
N TYR A 19 5.75 -13.87 0.14
CA TYR A 19 5.46 -12.45 -0.01
C TYR A 19 6.17 -11.84 -1.22
N ALA A 20 7.43 -12.20 -1.47
CA ALA A 20 8.16 -11.74 -2.65
C ALA A 20 7.44 -12.14 -3.95
N LYS A 21 7.02 -13.41 -4.06
CA LYS A 21 6.24 -13.90 -5.21
C LYS A 21 4.90 -13.17 -5.35
N ALA A 22 4.19 -12.98 -4.25
CA ALA A 22 2.92 -12.25 -4.23
C ALA A 22 3.11 -10.78 -4.68
N ARG A 23 4.18 -10.13 -4.23
CA ARG A 23 4.53 -8.76 -4.61
C ARG A 23 4.83 -8.65 -6.10
N GLU A 24 5.63 -9.56 -6.66
CA GLU A 24 5.90 -9.59 -8.11
C GLU A 24 4.62 -9.78 -8.93
N ALA A 25 3.73 -10.67 -8.50
CA ALA A 25 2.44 -10.87 -9.17
C ALA A 25 1.49 -9.66 -9.07
N ALA A 26 1.58 -8.90 -7.97
CA ALA A 26 0.75 -7.73 -7.70
C ALA A 26 1.27 -6.44 -8.37
N ILE A 27 2.59 -6.28 -8.55
CA ILE A 27 3.21 -5.13 -9.23
C ILE A 27 3.27 -5.38 -10.73
N ARG A 28 2.10 -5.69 -11.31
CA ARG A 28 1.90 -5.71 -12.77
C ARG A 28 1.14 -4.47 -13.18
N LYS A 29 1.45 -3.94 -14.37
CA LYS A 29 0.84 -2.71 -14.89
C LYS A 29 -0.69 -2.80 -14.87
N GLU A 30 -1.28 -3.93 -15.27
CA GLU A 30 -2.74 -4.10 -15.25
C GLU A 30 -3.34 -4.05 -13.84
N ILE A 31 -2.65 -4.60 -12.82
CA ILE A 31 -3.14 -4.63 -11.44
C ILE A 31 -3.06 -3.25 -10.81
N ILE A 32 -1.95 -2.54 -11.03
CA ILE A 32 -1.78 -1.17 -10.58
C ILE A 32 -2.86 -0.28 -11.21
N LEU A 33 -3.04 -0.35 -12.54
CA LEU A 33 -4.07 0.43 -13.25
C LEU A 33 -5.49 0.09 -12.78
N SER A 34 -5.77 -1.19 -12.53
CA SER A 34 -7.04 -1.63 -11.94
C SER A 34 -7.30 -0.97 -10.58
N GLY A 35 -6.30 -0.97 -9.68
CA GLY A 35 -6.40 -0.31 -8.37
C GLY A 35 -6.67 1.20 -8.48
N TRP A 36 -6.00 1.89 -9.40
CA TRP A 36 -6.26 3.31 -9.67
C TRP A 36 -7.67 3.57 -10.20
N ARG A 37 -8.21 2.68 -11.04
CA ARG A 37 -9.60 2.77 -11.54
C ARG A 37 -10.61 2.55 -10.43
N PHE A 38 -10.43 1.50 -9.63
CA PHE A 38 -11.35 1.16 -8.54
C PHE A 38 -11.44 2.27 -7.49
N THR A 39 -10.31 2.86 -7.12
CA THR A 39 -10.25 3.99 -6.17
C THR A 39 -10.75 5.32 -6.76
N GLY A 40 -11.08 5.35 -8.07
CA GLY A 40 -11.50 6.55 -8.77
C GLY A 40 -10.41 7.62 -8.83
N ASN A 41 -9.14 7.20 -8.82
CA ASN A 41 -7.98 8.05 -8.97
C ASN A 41 -7.48 8.08 -10.43
N TRP A 42 -7.95 7.16 -11.28
CA TRP A 42 -7.68 7.12 -12.73
C TRP A 42 -8.81 7.78 -13.56
N PRO A 43 -8.51 8.52 -14.65
CA PRO A 43 -7.18 9.05 -15.00
C PRO A 43 -6.70 10.01 -13.92
N ILE A 44 -5.38 10.04 -13.64
CA ILE A 44 -4.77 10.70 -12.47
C ILE A 44 -5.39 12.08 -12.22
N ASN A 45 -6.40 12.12 -11.34
CA ASN A 45 -6.97 13.36 -10.87
C ASN A 45 -6.06 13.84 -9.74
N ARG A 46 -4.99 14.54 -10.13
CA ARG A 46 -3.98 15.06 -9.20
C ARG A 46 -4.62 15.87 -8.08
N HIS A 47 -5.71 16.60 -8.37
CA HIS A 47 -6.42 17.36 -7.37
C HIS A 47 -6.99 16.46 -6.26
N LYS A 48 -7.74 15.41 -6.63
CA LYS A 48 -8.34 14.46 -5.67
C LYS A 48 -7.30 13.78 -4.77
N ALA A 49 -6.17 13.36 -5.35
CA ALA A 49 -5.07 12.77 -4.59
C ALA A 49 -4.43 13.80 -3.65
N LEU A 50 -4.14 14.99 -4.15
CA LEU A 50 -3.48 16.03 -3.35
C LEU A 50 -4.39 16.57 -2.24
N THR A 51 -5.71 16.65 -2.41
CA THR A 51 -6.65 17.16 -1.40
C THR A 51 -6.99 16.14 -0.29
N HIS A 52 -6.39 14.96 -0.28
CA HIS A 52 -6.65 13.99 0.78
C HIS A 52 -6.17 14.55 2.14
N PRO A 53 -7.00 14.53 3.20
CA PRO A 53 -6.65 15.14 4.50
C PRO A 53 -5.31 14.65 5.07
N GLU A 54 -4.99 13.37 4.87
CA GLU A 54 -3.72 12.79 5.31
C GLU A 54 -2.49 13.26 4.51
N ILE A 55 -2.69 13.84 3.33
CA ILE A 55 -1.62 14.33 2.43
C ILE A 55 -1.42 15.84 2.60
N GLN A 56 -2.48 16.58 2.96
CA GLN A 56 -2.44 18.02 3.22
C GLN A 56 -2.94 18.37 4.64
N PRO A 57 -2.23 17.92 5.69
CA PRO A 57 -2.57 18.30 7.06
C PRO A 57 -2.47 19.82 7.28
N ASP A 58 -1.62 20.50 6.51
CA ASP A 58 -1.30 21.93 6.73
C ASP A 58 -2.32 22.90 6.10
N LYS A 59 -3.31 22.41 5.33
CA LYS A 59 -4.24 23.31 4.62
C LYS A 59 -5.22 24.04 5.54
N GLU A 60 -5.54 23.48 6.70
CA GLU A 60 -6.40 24.15 7.69
C GLU A 60 -5.70 25.39 8.27
N THR A 61 -4.38 25.32 8.51
CA THR A 61 -3.61 26.46 9.06
C THR A 61 -3.49 27.67 8.14
N LEU A 62 -3.72 27.51 6.83
CA LEU A 62 -3.65 28.61 5.85
C LEU A 62 -4.99 29.34 5.65
N LEU A 63 -6.12 28.72 5.97
CA LEU A 63 -7.44 29.33 5.85
C LEU A 63 -7.83 30.18 7.06
N GLU A 64 -7.23 29.95 8.23
CA GLU A 64 -7.44 30.77 9.44
C GLU A 64 -6.70 32.13 9.42
N ARG A 65 -5.98 32.44 8.33
CA ARG A 65 -5.11 33.63 8.23
C ARG A 65 -5.64 34.74 7.31
N PHE A 66 -6.91 34.67 6.92
CA PHE A 66 -7.65 35.70 6.18
C PHE A 66 -9.02 35.93 6.80
#